data_AF-A0A6C2UD48-F1
#
_entry.id   AF-A0A6C2UD48-F1
#
_cell.length_a   1.000
_cell.length_b   1.000
_cell.length_c   1.000
_cell.angle_alpha   90.00
_cell.angle_beta   90.00
_cell.angle_gamma   90.00
#
_symmetry.space_group_name_H-M   'P 1'
#
loop_
_entity.id
_entity.type
_entity.pdbx_description
1 polymer ?
#
loop_
_entity_poly.entity_id
_entity_poly.type
_entity_poly.pdbx_seq_one_letter_code
_entity_poly.pdbx_strand_id
1 'polypeptide(L)'
;MGHHAETKCLDCGYTFWESYGGGFTFHLLRCDQCGDSKQIAFDELGELHLQYLKGLDGCYCVATLEYDEYVRKHAPVTSITEEEYHRGISDFAGPCECGGRYTVDGLPRCPKCKSTRLEEGMVGPMYD
;
A
#
# COMPACT_ATOMS: atom_id res chain seq x y z
N MET A 1 -5.88 -1.48 -8.75
CA MET A 1 -5.93 -2.95 -8.88
C MET A 1 -4.54 -3.47 -8.61
N GLY A 2 -4.44 -4.40 -7.68
CA GLY A 2 -3.21 -5.13 -7.42
C GLY A 2 -2.89 -6.13 -8.54
N HIS A 3 -1.62 -6.44 -8.72
CA HIS A 3 -1.19 -7.59 -9.54
C HIS A 3 0.09 -8.20 -8.96
N HIS A 4 0.38 -9.43 -9.34
CA HIS A 4 1.69 -10.04 -9.09
C HIS A 4 2.45 -10.12 -10.41
N ALA A 5 3.72 -9.78 -10.39
CA ALA A 5 4.59 -9.96 -11.54
C ALA A 5 5.79 -10.84 -11.15
N GLU A 6 6.21 -11.69 -12.09
CA GLU A 6 7.56 -12.21 -12.04
C GLU A 6 8.52 -11.06 -12.34
N THR A 7 9.38 -10.73 -11.39
CA THR A 7 10.25 -9.56 -11.44
C THR A 7 11.71 -9.98 -11.44
N LYS A 8 12.49 -9.43 -12.37
CA LYS A 8 13.92 -9.67 -12.50
C LYS A 8 14.73 -8.43 -12.11
N CYS A 9 15.71 -8.60 -11.24
CA CYS A 9 16.66 -7.54 -10.93
C CYS A 9 17.69 -7.36 -12.05
N LEU A 10 17.81 -6.14 -12.57
CA LEU A 10 18.75 -5.81 -13.64
C LEU A 10 20.20 -5.68 -13.18
N ASP A 11 20.44 -5.56 -11.87
CA ASP A 11 21.79 -5.43 -11.32
C ASP A 11 22.42 -6.77 -10.92
N CYS A 12 21.63 -7.72 -10.39
CA CYS A 12 22.15 -9.02 -9.94
C CYS A 12 21.52 -10.23 -10.64
N GLY A 13 20.55 -10.02 -11.53
CA GLY A 13 19.87 -11.08 -12.29
C GLY A 13 18.90 -11.93 -11.50
N TYR A 14 18.70 -11.66 -10.20
CA TYR A 14 17.79 -12.44 -9.35
C TYR A 14 16.32 -12.24 -9.76
N THR A 15 15.60 -13.35 -9.89
CA THR A 15 14.17 -13.37 -10.22
C THR A 15 13.34 -13.73 -8.98
N PHE A 16 12.23 -13.03 -8.77
CA PHE A 16 11.32 -13.21 -7.65
C PHE A 16 9.91 -12.76 -8.02
N TRP A 17 8.90 -13.16 -7.25
CA TRP A 17 7.54 -12.65 -7.41
C TRP A 17 7.38 -11.39 -6.58
N GLU A 18 6.82 -10.36 -7.20
CA GLU A 18 6.55 -9.07 -6.55
C GLU A 18 5.09 -8.66 -6.71
N SER A 19 4.55 -8.05 -5.67
CA SER A 19 3.18 -7.54 -5.65
C SER A 19 3.16 -6.06 -6.00
N TYR A 20 2.25 -5.59 -6.84
CA TYR A 20 2.18 -4.19 -7.24
C TYR A 20 0.77 -3.67 -7.04
N GLY A 21 0.66 -2.46 -6.51
CA GLY A 21 -0.63 -1.83 -6.19
C GLY A 21 -1.25 -2.35 -4.89
N GLY A 22 -2.01 -1.48 -4.23
CA GLY A 22 -2.88 -1.88 -3.12
C GLY A 22 -4.12 -2.64 -3.62
N GLY A 23 -4.69 -3.44 -2.73
CA GLY A 23 -5.98 -4.07 -2.97
C GLY A 23 -7.14 -3.08 -2.84
N PHE A 24 -8.36 -3.59 -2.98
CA PHE A 24 -9.57 -2.77 -2.81
C PHE A 24 -9.84 -2.41 -1.35
N THR A 25 -9.26 -3.17 -0.42
CA THR A 25 -9.58 -3.12 1.02
C THR A 25 -8.33 -3.09 1.90
N PHE A 26 -7.14 -2.90 1.33
CA PHE A 26 -5.88 -2.83 2.07
C PHE A 26 -4.85 -1.95 1.38
N HIS A 27 -3.89 -1.45 2.17
CA HIS A 27 -2.68 -0.84 1.67
C HIS A 27 -1.54 -1.85 1.61
N LEU A 28 -0.80 -1.85 0.51
CA LEU A 28 0.47 -2.56 0.38
C LEU A 28 1.61 -1.57 0.62
N LEU A 29 2.22 -1.62 1.80
CA LEU A 29 3.36 -0.78 2.16
C LEU A 29 4.66 -1.50 1.83
N ARG A 30 5.71 -0.72 1.60
CA ARG A 30 7.06 -1.25 1.38
C ARG A 30 8.08 -0.55 2.26
N CYS A 31 9.03 -1.32 2.76
CA CYS A 31 10.15 -0.76 3.50
C CYS A 31 11.06 0.02 2.55
N ASP A 32 11.28 1.29 2.89
CA ASP A 32 12.14 2.23 2.15
C ASP A 32 13.59 1.75 1.98
N GLN A 33 14.09 0.87 2.84
CA GLN A 33 15.46 0.35 2.82
C GLN A 33 15.57 -1.04 2.21
N CYS A 34 14.82 -2.04 2.72
CA CYS A 34 15.02 -3.43 2.32
C CYS A 34 14.03 -3.92 1.26
N GLY A 35 12.95 -3.17 1.01
CA GLY A 35 11.87 -3.48 0.06
C GLY A 35 10.85 -4.49 0.55
N ASP A 36 10.97 -4.94 1.81
CA ASP A 36 10.01 -5.86 2.42
C ASP A 36 8.60 -5.28 2.40
N SER A 37 7.60 -6.15 2.24
CA SER A 37 6.21 -5.76 2.04
C SER A 37 5.39 -5.99 3.29
N LYS A 38 4.46 -5.08 3.58
CA LYS A 38 3.47 -5.25 4.64
C LYS A 38 2.10 -4.84 4.14
N GLN A 39 1.12 -5.72 4.29
CA GLN A 39 -0.27 -5.40 4.01
C GLN A 39 -0.95 -4.94 5.29
N ILE A 40 -1.77 -3.91 5.19
CA ILE A 40 -2.61 -3.41 6.29
C ILE A 40 -4.02 -3.23 5.75
N ALA A 41 -4.97 -3.98 6.28
CA ALA A 41 -6.35 -3.90 5.88
C ALA A 41 -7.03 -2.62 6.42
N PHE A 42 -8.03 -2.13 5.71
CA PHE A 42 -8.72 -0.88 6.05
C PHE A 42 -9.53 -0.98 7.34
N ASP A 43 -10.01 -2.18 7.68
CA ASP A 43 -10.67 -2.45 8.95
C ASP A 43 -9.69 -2.41 10.13
N GLU A 44 -8.42 -2.82 9.94
CA GLU A 44 -7.36 -2.68 10.94
C GLU A 44 -7.02 -1.22 11.24
N LEU A 45 -7.11 -0.33 10.25
CA LEU A 45 -6.86 1.11 10.41
C LEU A 45 -7.98 1.83 11.17
N GLY A 46 -9.19 1.26 11.19
CA GLY A 46 -10.33 1.79 11.94
C GLY A 46 -10.62 3.26 11.64
N GLU A 47 -10.64 4.09 12.69
CA GLU A 47 -10.98 5.51 12.60
C GLU A 47 -10.04 6.28 11.64
N LEU A 48 -8.76 5.91 11.57
CA LEU A 48 -7.80 6.57 10.67
C LEU A 48 -8.25 6.49 9.20
N HIS A 49 -8.76 5.33 8.77
CA HIS A 49 -9.29 5.17 7.42
C HIS A 49 -10.59 5.96 7.21
N LEU A 50 -11.48 5.96 8.21
CA LEU A 50 -12.73 6.73 8.15
C LEU A 50 -12.48 8.24 8.03
N GLN A 51 -11.50 8.76 8.77
CA GLN A 51 -11.09 10.17 8.70
C GLN A 51 -10.57 10.53 7.31
N TYR A 52 -9.82 9.64 6.67
CA TYR A 52 -9.35 9.86 5.30
C TYR A 52 -10.52 9.84 4.30
N LEU A 53 -11.36 8.80 4.32
CA LEU A 53 -12.54 8.70 3.45
C LEU A 53 -13.44 9.93 3.57
N LYS A 54 -13.62 10.48 4.78
CA LYS A 54 -14.43 11.67 5.06
C LYS A 54 -14.01 12.89 4.23
N GLY A 55 -12.71 13.02 3.97
CA GLY A 55 -12.12 14.16 3.25
C GLY A 55 -12.04 14.01 1.73
N LEU A 56 -12.40 12.84 1.17
CA LEU A 56 -12.26 12.59 -0.26
C LEU A 56 -13.37 13.26 -1.10
N ASP A 57 -12.98 13.88 -2.22
CA ASP A 57 -13.92 14.41 -3.22
C ASP A 57 -14.70 13.28 -3.95
N GLY A 58 -14.18 12.05 -3.92
CA GLY A 58 -14.76 10.85 -4.53
C GLY A 58 -14.76 9.62 -3.62
N CYS A 59 -14.97 8.44 -4.21
CA CYS A 59 -14.66 7.17 -3.56
C CYS A 59 -13.15 6.93 -3.58
N TYR A 60 -12.65 6.19 -2.59
CA TYR A 60 -11.30 5.66 -2.61
C TYR A 60 -11.11 4.69 -3.79
N CYS A 61 -12.07 3.78 -3.99
CA CYS A 61 -12.13 2.94 -5.18
C CYS A 61 -13.58 2.61 -5.58
N VAL A 62 -13.77 2.19 -6.83
CA VAL A 62 -15.11 1.86 -7.35
C VAL A 62 -15.75 0.69 -6.60
N ALA A 63 -14.95 -0.26 -6.11
CA ALA A 63 -15.45 -1.41 -5.35
C ALA A 63 -16.06 -1.01 -3.99
N THR A 64 -15.67 0.14 -3.43
CA THR A 64 -16.13 0.64 -2.13
C THR A 64 -17.05 1.86 -2.25
N LEU A 65 -17.52 2.19 -3.46
CA LEU A 65 -18.24 3.44 -3.76
C LEU A 65 -19.38 3.75 -2.78
N GLU A 66 -20.28 2.80 -2.54
CA GLU A 66 -21.44 3.00 -1.65
C GLU A 66 -21.02 3.20 -0.20
N TYR A 67 -20.02 2.46 0.25
CA TYR A 67 -19.48 2.57 1.61
C TYR A 67 -18.78 3.91 1.82
N ASP A 68 -17.93 4.33 0.88
CA ASP A 68 -17.18 5.58 0.95
C ASP A 68 -18.14 6.78 0.93
N GLU A 69 -19.20 6.73 0.13
CA GLU A 69 -20.26 7.73 0.13
C GLU A 69 -20.97 7.81 1.49
N TYR A 70 -21.28 6.66 2.08
CA TYR A 70 -21.89 6.60 3.40
C TYR A 70 -20.98 7.24 4.47
N VAL A 71 -19.70 6.87 4.51
CA VAL A 71 -18.73 7.42 5.46
C VAL A 71 -18.61 8.94 5.30
N ARG A 72 -18.48 9.43 4.06
CA ARG A 72 -18.42 10.87 3.78
C ARG A 72 -19.64 11.62 4.32
N LYS A 73 -20.84 11.10 4.12
CA LYS A 73 -22.08 11.76 4.53
C LYS A 73 -22.39 11.62 6.02
N HIS A 74 -22.06 10.48 6.63
CA HIS A 74 -22.64 10.09 7.93
C HIS A 74 -21.62 9.86 9.04
N ALA A 75 -20.36 9.56 8.75
CA ALA A 75 -19.40 9.26 9.81
C ALA A 75 -19.12 10.50 10.68
N PRO A 76 -19.16 10.38 12.03
CA PRO A 76 -18.96 11.48 12.96
C PRO A 76 -17.46 11.70 13.24
N VAL A 77 -16.65 11.76 12.18
CA VAL A 77 -15.20 11.96 12.25
C VAL A 77 -14.81 13.24 11.51
N THR A 78 -13.71 13.85 11.91
CA THR A 78 -13.10 14.97 11.16
C THR A 78 -12.24 14.43 10.03
N SER A 79 -12.27 15.09 8.87
CA SER A 79 -11.41 14.69 7.76
C SER A 79 -9.94 15.00 8.05
N ILE A 80 -9.04 14.15 7.55
CA ILE A 80 -7.59 14.39 7.53
C ILE A 80 -7.08 14.50 6.10
N THR A 81 -5.91 15.10 5.93
CA THR A 81 -5.22 15.17 4.64
C THR A 81 -4.60 13.82 4.26
N GLU A 82 -4.27 13.65 2.97
CA GLU A 82 -3.56 12.46 2.49
C GLU A 82 -2.19 12.28 3.17
N GLU A 83 -1.46 13.38 3.38
CA GLU A 83 -0.17 13.35 4.08
C GLU A 83 -0.30 12.84 5.52
N GLU A 84 -1.32 13.30 6.24
CA GLU A 84 -1.62 12.82 7.60
C GLU A 84 -2.02 11.35 7.61
N TYR A 85 -2.80 10.93 6.62
CA TYR A 85 -3.21 9.54 6.46
C TYR A 85 -2.01 8.62 6.18
N HIS A 86 -1.14 8.97 5.22
CA HIS A 86 0.07 8.20 4.89
C HIS A 86 1.04 8.12 6.08
N ARG A 87 1.19 9.21 6.84
CA ARG A 87 1.96 9.20 8.09
C ARG A 87 1.34 8.26 9.12
N GLY A 88 0.04 8.35 9.34
CA GLY A 88 -0.70 7.50 10.27
C GLY A 88 -0.56 6.01 9.94
N ILE A 89 -0.68 5.64 8.66
CA ILE A 89 -0.48 4.28 8.17
C ILE A 89 0.96 3.80 8.44
N SER A 90 1.95 4.65 8.15
CA SER A 90 3.36 4.32 8.38
C SER A 90 3.68 4.13 9.86
N ASP A 91 3.08 4.95 10.73
CA ASP A 91 3.26 4.83 12.18
C ASP A 91 2.54 3.59 12.73
N PHE A 92 1.34 3.26 12.22
CA PHE A 92 0.64 2.01 12.53
C PHE A 92 1.44 0.77 12.09
N ALA A 93 2.07 0.83 10.92
CA ALA A 93 2.89 -0.25 10.39
C ALA A 93 4.10 -0.56 11.30
N GLY A 94 4.61 0.44 12.01
CA GLY A 94 5.81 0.34 12.82
C GLY A 94 7.11 0.24 12.01
N PRO A 95 8.26 0.09 12.69
CA PRO A 95 9.55 -0.06 12.03
C PRO A 95 9.67 -1.42 11.34
N CYS A 96 10.42 -1.47 10.24
CA CYS A 96 10.85 -2.72 9.63
C CYS A 96 12.01 -3.33 10.44
N GLU A 97 12.11 -4.66 10.47
CA GLU A 97 13.21 -5.38 11.16
C GLU A 97 14.60 -4.99 10.64
N CYS A 98 14.70 -4.52 9.39
CA CYS A 98 15.96 -4.03 8.84
C CYS A 98 16.38 -2.64 9.36
N GLY A 99 15.53 -1.95 10.15
CA GLY A 99 15.73 -0.59 10.62
C GLY A 99 15.15 0.51 9.70
N GLY A 100 14.53 0.14 8.58
CA GLY A 100 13.80 1.05 7.70
C GLY A 100 12.36 1.31 8.15
N ARG A 101 11.65 2.12 7.37
CA ARG A 101 10.23 2.47 7.59
C ARG A 101 9.37 1.95 6.45
N TYR A 102 8.20 1.39 6.80
CA TYR A 102 7.19 1.06 5.80
C TYR A 102 6.47 2.33 5.34
N THR A 103 6.40 2.54 4.03
CA THR A 103 5.73 3.70 3.42
C THR A 103 4.78 3.22 2.33
N VAL A 104 3.71 4.00 2.09
CA VAL A 104 2.72 3.74 1.03
C VAL A 104 3.38 3.84 -0.35
N ASP A 105 4.28 4.82 -0.53
CA ASP A 105 5.03 5.05 -1.79
C ASP A 105 6.38 4.31 -1.84
N GLY A 106 6.59 3.33 -0.96
CA GLY A 106 7.85 2.59 -0.92
C GLY A 106 8.03 1.80 -2.23
N LEU A 107 9.25 1.79 -2.77
CA LEU A 107 9.55 1.06 -4.01
C LEU A 107 9.86 -0.42 -3.73
N PRO A 108 9.48 -1.34 -4.64
CA PRO A 108 9.96 -2.70 -4.59
C PRO A 108 11.49 -2.71 -4.73
N ARG A 109 12.15 -3.62 -4.02
CA ARG A 109 13.60 -3.79 -4.08
C ARG A 109 13.97 -5.24 -4.22
N CYS A 110 15.03 -5.50 -4.98
CA CYS A 110 15.57 -6.84 -5.11
C CYS A 110 15.93 -7.42 -3.73
N PRO A 111 15.40 -8.59 -3.33
CA PRO A 111 15.70 -9.19 -2.03
C PRO A 111 17.20 -9.43 -1.80
N LYS A 112 17.95 -9.71 -2.87
CA LYS A 112 19.40 -10.00 -2.87
C LYS A 112 20.28 -8.77 -2.76
N CYS A 113 20.08 -7.74 -3.60
CA CYS A 113 21.01 -6.60 -3.69
C CYS A 113 20.38 -5.24 -3.36
N LYS A 114 19.10 -5.21 -3.00
CA LYS A 114 18.32 -4.01 -2.63
C LYS A 114 18.16 -2.96 -3.75
N SER A 115 18.55 -3.30 -4.97
CA SER A 115 18.34 -2.48 -6.15
C SER A 115 16.85 -2.27 -6.45
N THR A 116 16.51 -1.07 -6.92
CA THR A 116 15.20 -0.70 -7.46
C THR A 116 15.15 -0.85 -8.99
N ARG A 117 16.24 -1.27 -9.64
CA ARG A 117 16.30 -1.53 -11.08
C ARG A 117 15.72 -2.90 -11.37
N LEU A 118 14.41 -2.92 -11.56
CA LEU A 118 13.61 -4.13 -11.73
C LEU A 118 12.92 -4.12 -13.09
N GLU A 119 12.83 -5.28 -13.72
CA GLU A 119 12.05 -5.52 -14.94
C GLU A 119 10.91 -6.48 -14.61
N GLU A 120 9.69 -6.08 -14.95
CA GLU A 120 8.48 -6.89 -14.80
C GLU A 120 8.30 -7.79 -16.03
N GLY A 121 8.11 -9.07 -15.78
CA GLY A 121 7.87 -10.10 -16.78
C GLY A 121 6.40 -10.49 -16.84
N MET A 122 6.10 -11.77 -16.62
CA MET A 122 4.73 -12.28 -16.68
C MET A 122 3.90 -11.71 -15.52
N VAL A 123 2.77 -11.09 -15.87
CA VAL A 123 1.82 -10.50 -14.90
C VAL A 123 0.66 -11.47 -14.68
N GLY A 124 0.39 -11.79 -13.43
CA GLY A 124 -0.80 -12.49 -12.96
C GLY A 124 -1.73 -11.53 -12.21
N PRO A 125 -3.06 -11.62 -12.38
CA PRO A 125 -3.99 -10.85 -11.58
C PRO A 125 -3.88 -11.25 -10.10
N MET A 126 -3.92 -10.26 -9.21
CA MET A 126 -4.15 -10.46 -7.79
C MET A 126 -5.66 -10.36 -7.57
N TYR A 127 -6.28 -11.45 -7.15
CA TYR A 127 -7.66 -11.44 -6.66
C TYR A 127 -7.58 -11.37 -5.15
N ASP A 128 -8.03 -10.23 -4.60
CA ASP A 128 -8.20 -10.04 -3.15
C ASP A 128 -9.29 -10.99 -2.60
#